data_AF-A0A7C3L0J1-F1
#
_entry.id   AF-A0A7C3L0J1-F1
#
_cell.length_a   1.000
_cell.length_b   1.000
_cell.length_c   1.000
_cell.angle_alpha   90.00
_cell.angle_beta   90.00
_cell.angle_gamma   90.00
#
_symmetry.space_group_name_H-M   'P 1'
#
loop_
_entity.id
_entity.type
_entity.pdbx_description
1 polymer ?
#
loop_
_entity_poly.entity_id
_entity_poly.type
_entity_poly.pdbx_seq_one_letter_code
_entity_poly.pdbx_strand_id
1 'polypeptide(L)'
;MNYRLNDQDPLINLFLLINKLFIMGEIVKEGPEEYNKISFFGYKIKKDKFVLIISIFSAIILFYFGILFQLYLDYFTLSALILVVFSTITLPYTFYKALEGSIVKKIKENYPSFLRDLSEALSSGMTIVQALRHVSEVDYGPLTKFIKKLYAWLSWGMEFSKAFEKFNMYFEDLPEIKRANYIILEAYISGGNIDKVLKTVANDLESIQELNKLRSAYVSQQVLVLYVVYFVFIGLMIMLKEVLEPLIFQQNLLQIAEQAFSFVTTPVDFGYFKFIATLAIIIEGILIAFIIGVSETGEVKRGFKHLPITLISAIIAVLIFILPEKVSITISVYPSSNIYIGQKVNIEVSISVDANPVDNEVVMISIHGPETYTKIITLDKGKATYVFEPQIAGEYNIIAHYTKRNKEYRASYKIIVT
;
A
#
# COMPACT_ATOMS: atom_id res chain seq x y z
N MET A 1 23.06 -29.67 5.47
CA MET A 1 23.65 -28.53 4.73
C MET A 1 23.40 -27.30 5.59
N ASN A 2 24.40 -26.91 6.40
CA ASN A 2 24.27 -25.87 7.41
C ASN A 2 24.32 -24.48 6.75
N TYR A 3 23.18 -23.79 6.66
CA TYR A 3 23.18 -22.36 6.39
C TYR A 3 23.58 -21.62 7.67
N ARG A 4 24.87 -21.27 7.76
CA ARG A 4 25.35 -20.20 8.65
C ARG A 4 24.68 -18.91 8.19
N LEU A 5 23.85 -18.33 9.04
CA LEU A 5 23.35 -16.96 8.89
C LEU A 5 24.57 -16.04 8.81
N ASN A 6 24.69 -15.32 7.69
CA ASN A 6 25.79 -14.40 7.44
C ASN A 6 25.49 -13.09 8.18
N ASP A 7 26.20 -12.82 9.27
CA ASP A 7 26.05 -11.64 10.15
C ASP A 7 26.45 -10.29 9.50
N GLN A 8 26.70 -10.26 8.18
CA GLN A 8 27.18 -9.08 7.45
C GLN A 8 26.08 -8.32 6.69
N ASP A 9 24.82 -8.73 6.75
CA ASP A 9 23.74 -8.02 6.06
C ASP A 9 23.31 -6.77 6.85
N PRO A 10 23.53 -5.54 6.35
CA PRO A 10 23.24 -4.32 7.10
C PRO A 10 21.73 -4.17 7.42
N LEU A 11 20.86 -4.77 6.60
CA LEU A 11 19.42 -4.80 6.85
C LEU A 11 19.03 -5.75 7.99
N ILE A 12 19.72 -6.88 8.15
CA ILE A 12 19.49 -7.84 9.26
C ILE A 12 20.03 -7.26 10.56
N ASN A 13 21.18 -6.58 10.53
CA ASN A 13 21.70 -5.86 11.68
C ASN A 13 20.83 -4.67 12.06
N LEU A 14 20.31 -3.89 11.10
CA LEU A 14 19.34 -2.84 11.38
C LEU A 14 18.04 -3.41 11.97
N PHE A 15 17.56 -4.54 11.44
CA PHE A 15 16.39 -5.26 11.95
C PHE A 15 16.61 -5.78 13.39
N LEU A 16 17.77 -6.39 13.68
CA LEU A 16 18.15 -6.84 15.03
C LEU A 16 18.38 -5.67 15.99
N LEU A 17 18.95 -4.57 15.52
CA LEU A 17 19.21 -3.37 16.31
C LEU A 17 17.90 -2.66 16.65
N ILE A 18 16.96 -2.52 15.72
CA ILE A 18 15.60 -2.01 15.96
C ILE A 18 14.85 -2.93 16.94
N ASN A 19 14.97 -4.24 16.79
CA ASN A 19 14.36 -5.22 17.70
C ASN A 19 14.96 -5.13 19.13
N LYS A 20 16.27 -4.86 19.25
CA LYS A 20 16.94 -4.62 20.53
C LYS A 20 16.58 -3.27 21.16
N LEU A 21 16.56 -2.19 20.36
CA LEU A 21 16.33 -0.82 20.84
C LEU A 21 14.88 -0.57 21.23
N PHE A 22 13.91 -1.09 20.46
CA PHE A 22 12.50 -0.73 20.63
C PHE A 22 11.70 -1.78 21.41
N ILE A 23 12.09 -3.06 21.37
CA ILE A 23 11.25 -4.15 21.89
C ILE A 23 11.90 -4.85 23.07
N MET A 24 13.18 -5.26 23.01
CA MET A 24 13.76 -6.01 24.14
C MET A 24 14.16 -5.15 25.35
N GLY A 25 14.57 -3.90 25.15
CA GLY A 25 15.05 -3.01 26.22
C GLY A 25 13.97 -2.54 27.21
N GLU A 26 12.74 -2.31 26.75
CA GLU A 26 11.64 -1.79 27.58
C GLU A 26 10.85 -2.86 28.34
N ILE A 27 10.85 -4.13 27.89
CA ILE A 27 10.04 -5.19 28.52
C ILE A 27 10.59 -5.60 29.92
N VAL A 28 11.79 -5.12 30.28
CA VAL A 28 12.52 -5.52 31.48
C VAL A 28 12.09 -4.76 32.74
N LYS A 29 11.52 -3.54 32.64
CA LYS A 29 11.27 -2.68 33.81
C LYS A 29 9.81 -2.54 34.25
N GLU A 30 8.86 -2.89 33.40
CA GLU A 30 7.43 -2.64 33.67
C GLU A 30 6.76 -3.81 34.41
N GLY A 31 5.98 -3.47 35.44
CA GLY A 31 5.06 -4.42 36.09
C GLY A 31 3.94 -4.85 35.14
N PRO A 32 3.20 -5.93 35.45
CA PRO A 32 2.14 -6.44 34.57
C PRO A 32 1.06 -5.40 34.22
N GLU A 33 0.82 -4.42 35.10
CA GLU A 33 -0.13 -3.33 34.86
C GLU A 33 0.32 -2.30 33.82
N GLU A 34 1.63 -2.19 33.61
CA GLU A 34 2.28 -1.22 32.72
C GLU A 34 2.69 -1.85 31.38
N TYR A 35 2.67 -3.18 31.29
CA TYR A 35 3.01 -3.89 30.08
C TYR A 35 2.23 -3.36 28.87
N ASN A 36 2.99 -2.94 27.84
CA ASN A 36 2.49 -2.42 26.57
C ASN A 36 1.72 -1.08 26.69
N LYS A 37 1.93 -0.31 27.76
CA LYS A 37 1.34 1.02 27.97
C LYS A 37 2.44 2.08 28.12
N ILE A 38 2.33 3.17 27.38
CA ILE A 38 3.17 4.37 27.54
C ILE A 38 2.38 5.43 28.30
N SER A 39 3.05 6.10 29.24
CA SER A 39 2.50 7.30 29.89
C SER A 39 2.66 8.49 28.96
N PHE A 40 1.55 9.06 28.49
CA PHE A 40 1.52 10.28 27.69
C PHE A 40 0.56 11.28 28.35
N PHE A 41 1.05 12.46 28.74
CA PHE A 41 0.26 13.51 29.40
C PHE A 41 -0.55 13.01 30.62
N GLY A 42 -0.01 12.07 31.40
CA GLY A 42 -0.68 11.51 32.58
C GLY A 42 -1.70 10.41 32.30
N TYR A 43 -1.96 10.07 31.02
CA TYR A 43 -2.80 8.95 30.61
C TYR A 43 -1.95 7.75 30.17
N LYS A 44 -2.27 6.55 30.68
CA LYS A 44 -1.63 5.29 30.25
C LYS A 44 -2.29 4.81 28.95
N ILE A 45 -1.63 5.00 27.81
CA ILE A 45 -2.13 4.65 26.47
C ILE A 45 -1.37 3.42 25.97
N LYS A 46 -2.07 2.46 25.35
CA LYS A 46 -1.41 1.31 24.72
C LYS A 46 -0.48 1.76 23.58
N LYS A 47 0.67 1.10 23.43
CA LYS A 47 1.72 1.47 22.45
C LYS A 47 1.18 1.53 21.01
N ASP A 48 0.29 0.62 20.64
CA ASP A 48 -0.36 0.59 19.32
C ASP A 48 -1.17 1.86 19.01
N LYS A 49 -1.93 2.36 19.99
CA LYS A 49 -2.71 3.60 19.86
C LYS A 49 -1.81 4.84 19.82
N PHE A 50 -0.72 4.82 20.57
CA PHE A 50 0.23 5.93 20.58
C PHE A 50 0.90 6.13 19.21
N VAL A 51 1.37 5.05 18.58
CA VAL A 51 1.93 5.10 17.22
C VAL A 51 0.90 5.60 16.21
N LEU A 52 -0.35 5.16 16.32
CA LEU A 52 -1.44 5.63 15.46
C LEU A 52 -1.70 7.13 15.62
N ILE A 53 -1.74 7.64 16.86
CA ILE A 53 -1.95 9.07 17.14
C ILE A 53 -0.84 9.93 16.55
N ILE A 54 0.43 9.53 16.74
CA ILE A 54 1.58 10.24 16.15
C ILE A 54 1.50 10.23 14.62
N SER A 55 1.12 9.09 14.02
CA SER A 55 1.03 8.97 12.57
C SER A 55 -0.06 9.86 11.99
N ILE A 56 -1.23 9.96 12.65
CA ILE A 56 -2.31 10.88 12.27
C ILE A 56 -1.86 12.34 12.42
N PHE A 57 -1.20 12.67 13.54
CA PHE A 57 -0.73 14.03 13.77
C PHE A 57 0.31 14.47 12.72
N SER A 58 1.24 13.58 12.39
CA SER A 58 2.22 13.80 11.31
C SER A 58 1.55 13.97 9.95
N ALA A 59 0.52 13.18 9.64
CA ALA A 59 -0.23 13.29 8.39
C ALA A 59 -1.00 14.61 8.27
N ILE A 60 -1.58 15.12 9.37
CA ILE A 60 -2.26 16.43 9.41
C ILE A 60 -1.26 17.56 9.14
N ILE A 61 -0.06 17.49 9.74
CA ILE A 61 1.00 18.48 9.49
C ILE A 61 1.42 18.47 8.02
N LEU A 62 1.64 17.30 7.43
CA LEU A 62 2.00 17.17 6.01
C LEU A 62 0.90 17.69 5.08
N PHE A 63 -0.37 17.45 5.42
CA PHE A 63 -1.49 17.98 4.67
C PHE A 63 -1.53 19.51 4.69
N TYR A 64 -1.34 20.12 5.87
CA TYR A 64 -1.27 21.58 6.01
C TYR A 64 -0.07 22.18 5.28
N PHE A 65 1.08 21.51 5.35
CA PHE A 65 2.26 21.88 4.57
C PHE A 65 1.96 21.85 3.06
N GLY A 66 1.24 20.83 2.58
CA GLY A 66 0.78 20.76 1.20
C GLY A 66 -0.08 21.95 0.74
N ILE A 67 -0.99 22.39 1.61
CA ILE A 67 -1.82 23.58 1.35
C ILE A 67 -0.94 24.84 1.29
N LEU A 68 -0.01 24.99 2.23
CA LEU A 68 0.89 26.15 2.31
C LEU A 68 1.77 26.29 1.06
N PHE A 69 2.25 25.16 0.51
CA PHE A 69 3.03 25.11 -0.73
C PHE A 69 2.19 25.13 -2.02
N GLN A 70 0.88 25.35 -1.91
CA GLN A 70 -0.05 25.41 -3.05
C GLN A 70 -0.03 24.15 -3.93
N LEU A 71 0.23 22.97 -3.34
CA LEU A 71 0.22 21.67 -4.04
C LEU A 71 -1.17 21.23 -4.51
N TYR A 72 -2.20 22.07 -4.32
CA TYR A 72 -3.56 21.84 -4.81
C TYR A 72 -3.81 22.42 -6.20
N LEU A 73 -2.87 23.20 -6.76
CA LEU A 73 -3.03 23.88 -8.05
C LEU A 73 -2.86 22.95 -9.26
N ASP A 74 -2.11 21.85 -9.09
CA ASP A 74 -1.87 20.86 -10.14
C ASP A 74 -2.37 19.49 -9.67
N TYR A 75 -3.19 18.85 -10.50
CA TYR A 75 -3.76 17.51 -10.27
C TYR A 75 -2.68 16.45 -9.98
N PHE A 76 -1.50 16.57 -10.59
CA PHE A 76 -0.38 15.68 -10.29
C PHE A 76 0.13 15.88 -8.86
N THR A 77 0.41 17.13 -8.47
CA THR A 77 0.90 17.42 -7.11
C THR A 77 -0.14 17.11 -6.03
N LEU A 78 -1.42 17.30 -6.34
CA LEU A 78 -2.53 17.01 -5.41
C LEU A 78 -2.70 15.51 -5.21
N SER A 79 -2.63 14.71 -6.28
CA SER A 79 -2.67 13.24 -6.16
C SER A 79 -1.45 12.69 -5.40
N ALA A 80 -0.25 13.24 -5.64
CA ALA A 80 0.95 12.88 -4.90
C ALA A 80 0.83 13.23 -3.40
N LEU A 81 0.26 14.40 -3.06
CA LEU A 81 -0.01 14.80 -1.68
C LEU A 81 -0.87 13.76 -0.96
N ILE A 82 -2.00 13.35 -1.57
CA ILE A 82 -2.93 12.39 -0.97
C ILE A 82 -2.22 11.06 -0.70
N LEU A 83 -1.42 10.57 -1.65
CA LEU A 83 -0.64 9.35 -1.47
C LEU A 83 0.37 9.46 -0.33
N VAL A 84 1.10 10.57 -0.24
CA VAL A 84 2.09 10.81 0.82
C VAL A 84 1.41 10.87 2.19
N VAL A 85 0.30 11.60 2.31
CA VAL A 85 -0.48 11.70 3.55
C VAL A 85 -1.00 10.32 3.97
N PHE A 86 -1.56 9.56 3.04
CA PHE A 86 -2.06 8.21 3.30
C PHE A 86 -0.93 7.22 3.68
N SER A 87 0.23 7.36 3.06
CA SER A 87 1.45 6.58 3.34
C SER A 87 1.96 6.81 4.77
N THR A 88 2.01 8.07 5.21
CA THR A 88 2.47 8.45 6.56
C THR A 88 1.60 7.87 7.67
N ILE A 89 0.29 7.71 7.44
CA ILE A 89 -0.61 7.08 8.43
C ILE A 89 -0.38 5.57 8.48
N THR A 90 -0.21 4.96 7.31
CA THR A 90 -0.29 3.51 7.15
C THR A 90 1.01 2.80 7.50
N LEU A 91 2.16 3.28 6.99
CA LEU A 91 3.44 2.57 7.10
C LEU A 91 3.93 2.40 8.54
N PRO A 92 3.95 3.44 9.40
CA PRO A 92 4.50 3.29 10.76
C PRO A 92 3.65 2.35 11.63
N TYR A 93 2.32 2.49 11.54
CA TYR A 93 1.39 1.67 12.32
C TYR A 93 1.49 0.18 11.94
N THR A 94 1.58 -0.11 10.64
CA THR A 94 1.65 -1.48 10.14
C THR A 94 2.98 -2.14 10.47
N PHE A 95 4.08 -1.39 10.35
CA PHE A 95 5.40 -1.87 10.76
C PHE A 95 5.44 -2.25 12.24
N TYR A 96 4.94 -1.37 13.12
CA TYR A 96 4.87 -1.65 14.56
C TYR A 96 4.07 -2.93 14.86
N LYS A 97 2.87 -3.03 14.26
CA LYS A 97 1.96 -4.16 14.50
C LYS A 97 2.49 -5.48 13.95
N ALA A 98 3.24 -5.45 12.84
CA ALA A 98 3.88 -6.63 12.27
C ALA A 98 4.94 -7.20 13.22
N LEU A 99 5.72 -6.33 13.87
CA LEU A 99 6.73 -6.73 14.86
C LEU A 99 6.08 -7.35 16.10
N GLU A 100 5.06 -6.70 16.66
CA GLU A 100 4.34 -7.20 17.83
C GLU A 100 3.63 -8.54 17.54
N GLY A 101 3.02 -8.66 16.36
CA GLY A 101 2.31 -9.87 15.95
C GLY A 101 3.18 -11.13 15.91
N SER A 102 4.46 -11.02 15.54
CA SER A 102 5.39 -12.14 15.53
C SER A 102 5.67 -12.69 16.94
N ILE A 103 5.81 -11.80 17.92
CA ILE A 103 6.06 -12.17 19.32
C ILE A 103 4.82 -12.83 19.91
N VAL A 104 3.64 -12.21 19.71
CA VAL A 104 2.35 -12.74 20.17
C VAL A 104 2.10 -14.12 19.57
N LYS A 105 2.39 -14.32 18.28
CA LYS A 105 2.26 -15.62 17.61
C LYS A 105 3.14 -16.69 18.26
N LYS A 106 4.43 -16.40 18.50
CA LYS A 106 5.34 -17.34 19.17
C LYS A 106 4.93 -17.67 20.60
N ILE A 107 4.41 -16.69 21.34
CA ILE A 107 3.84 -16.92 22.67
C ILE A 107 2.68 -17.91 22.59
N LYS A 108 1.73 -17.68 21.68
CA LYS A 108 0.58 -18.58 21.49
C LYS A 108 1.00 -19.99 21.13
N GLU A 109 1.93 -20.13 20.18
CA GLU A 109 2.42 -21.42 19.69
C GLU A 109 3.09 -22.26 20.79
N ASN A 110 3.90 -21.64 21.64
CA ASN A 110 4.64 -22.35 22.70
C ASN A 110 3.85 -22.51 24.01
N TYR A 111 2.69 -21.86 24.14
CA TYR A 111 1.91 -21.88 25.38
C TYR A 111 1.40 -23.28 25.78
N PRO A 112 0.86 -24.12 24.85
CA PRO A 112 0.42 -25.47 25.19
C PRO A 112 1.58 -26.37 25.63
N SER A 113 2.76 -26.24 25.01
CA SER A 113 3.96 -26.97 25.42
C SER A 113 4.36 -26.64 26.85
N PHE A 114 4.32 -25.35 27.22
CA PHE A 114 4.54 -24.95 28.62
C PHE A 114 3.56 -25.61 29.60
N LEU A 115 2.26 -25.63 29.26
CA LEU A 115 1.25 -26.26 30.12
C LEU A 115 1.44 -27.78 30.22
N ARG A 116 1.86 -28.43 29.13
CA ARG A 116 2.11 -29.87 29.08
C ARG A 116 3.32 -30.24 29.92
N ASP A 117 4.45 -29.55 29.76
CA ASP A 117 5.67 -29.81 30.51
C ASP A 117 5.44 -29.53 32.02
N LEU A 118 4.63 -28.51 32.33
CA LEU A 118 4.22 -28.22 33.72
C LEU A 118 3.33 -29.34 34.28
N SER A 119 2.38 -29.85 33.48
CA SER A 119 1.53 -30.98 33.85
C SER A 119 2.35 -32.25 34.12
N GLU A 120 3.29 -32.59 33.24
CA GLU A 120 4.15 -33.76 33.37
C GLU A 120 5.04 -33.69 34.62
N ALA A 121 5.62 -32.52 34.90
CA ALA A 121 6.38 -32.29 36.12
C ALA A 121 5.51 -32.48 37.38
N LEU A 122 4.29 -31.96 37.40
CA LEU A 122 3.36 -32.13 38.53
C LEU A 122 2.91 -33.59 38.68
N SER A 123 2.58 -34.29 37.59
CA SER A 123 2.24 -35.71 37.61
C SER A 123 3.40 -36.61 38.11
N SER A 124 4.65 -36.16 37.98
CA SER A 124 5.82 -36.86 38.53
C SER A 124 5.98 -36.73 40.06
N GLY A 125 5.10 -35.95 40.71
CA GLY A 125 5.13 -35.71 42.16
C GLY A 125 5.93 -34.48 42.58
N MET A 126 6.39 -33.65 41.63
CA MET A 126 7.01 -32.36 41.96
C MET A 126 5.99 -31.40 42.58
N THR A 127 6.43 -30.62 43.58
CA THR A 127 5.66 -29.46 44.04
C THR A 127 5.57 -28.39 42.95
N ILE A 128 4.56 -27.51 43.00
CA ILE A 128 4.37 -26.43 42.01
C ILE A 128 5.63 -25.57 41.83
N VAL A 129 6.34 -25.26 42.92
CA VAL A 129 7.58 -24.45 42.87
C VAL A 129 8.70 -25.22 42.17
N GLN A 130 8.84 -26.52 42.43
CA GLN A 130 9.82 -27.39 41.76
C GLN A 130 9.49 -27.58 40.27
N ALA A 131 8.22 -27.82 39.95
CA ALA A 131 7.75 -27.96 38.57
C ALA A 131 7.97 -26.66 37.79
N LEU A 132 7.65 -25.49 38.38
CA LEU A 132 7.90 -24.18 37.77
C LEU A 132 9.38 -23.86 37.60
N ARG A 133 10.24 -24.29 38.54
CA ARG A 133 11.69 -24.20 38.39
C ARG A 133 12.13 -24.96 37.14
N HIS A 134 11.71 -26.21 37.01
CA HIS A 134 12.06 -27.08 35.89
C HIS A 134 11.64 -26.50 34.54
N VAL A 135 10.37 -26.11 34.38
CA VAL A 135 9.90 -25.52 33.12
C VAL A 135 10.52 -24.13 32.87
N SER A 136 10.91 -23.37 33.90
CA SER A 136 11.56 -22.06 33.67
C SER A 136 12.96 -22.15 33.04
N GLU A 137 13.58 -23.33 33.08
CA GLU A 137 14.88 -23.61 32.46
C GLU A 137 14.74 -24.01 30.98
N VAL A 138 13.55 -24.46 30.56
CA VAL A 138 13.21 -24.81 29.17
C VAL A 138 13.02 -23.54 28.32
N ASP A 139 13.42 -23.59 27.05
CA ASP A 139 13.25 -22.46 26.12
C ASP A 139 11.93 -22.52 25.34
N TYR A 140 10.99 -21.67 25.73
CA TYR A 140 9.72 -21.38 25.03
C TYR A 140 9.77 -20.07 24.23
N GLY A 141 10.96 -19.60 23.86
CA GLY A 141 11.16 -18.36 23.11
C GLY A 141 10.70 -17.12 23.91
N PRO A 142 9.85 -16.24 23.34
CA PRO A 142 9.41 -15.02 24.03
C PRO A 142 8.60 -15.28 25.32
N LEU A 143 8.06 -16.48 25.50
CA LEU A 143 7.28 -16.87 26.68
C LEU A 143 8.17 -17.14 27.91
N THR A 144 9.40 -17.65 27.70
CA THR A 144 10.35 -18.05 28.75
C THR A 144 10.57 -16.95 29.80
N LYS A 145 10.64 -15.68 29.37
CA LYS A 145 10.84 -14.54 30.29
C LYS A 145 9.68 -14.36 31.27
N PHE A 146 8.44 -14.62 30.84
CA PHE A 146 7.26 -14.49 31.68
C PHE A 146 7.16 -15.68 32.65
N ILE A 147 7.53 -16.88 32.20
CA ILE A 147 7.61 -18.08 33.05
C ILE A 147 8.67 -17.88 34.15
N LYS A 148 9.85 -17.36 33.81
CA LYS A 148 10.90 -17.02 34.79
C LYS A 148 10.42 -15.99 35.83
N LYS A 149 9.64 -14.99 35.43
CA LYS A 149 9.01 -14.03 36.36
C LYS A 149 8.01 -14.72 37.30
N LEU A 150 7.17 -15.61 36.77
CA LEU A 150 6.23 -16.40 37.57
C LEU A 150 6.95 -17.26 38.62
N TYR A 151 8.02 -17.97 38.21
CA TYR A 151 8.86 -18.73 39.13
C TYR A 151 9.50 -17.84 40.20
N ALA A 152 10.04 -16.67 39.83
CA ALA A 152 10.67 -15.75 40.77
C ALA A 152 9.70 -15.31 41.88
N TRP A 153 8.46 -14.95 41.53
CA TRP A 153 7.44 -14.56 42.52
C TRP A 153 7.11 -15.69 43.50
N LEU A 154 6.96 -16.92 43.01
CA LEU A 154 6.71 -18.08 43.86
C LEU A 154 7.91 -18.44 44.73
N SER A 155 9.13 -18.34 44.20
CA SER A 155 10.36 -18.58 44.95
C SER A 155 10.56 -17.60 46.11
N TRP A 156 9.96 -16.40 46.01
CA TRP A 156 9.94 -15.38 47.06
C TRP A 156 8.72 -15.48 48.00
N GLY A 157 7.99 -16.60 47.97
CA GLY A 157 6.90 -16.89 48.89
C GLY A 157 5.57 -16.23 48.52
N MET A 158 5.40 -15.71 47.30
CA MET A 158 4.08 -15.27 46.84
C MET A 158 3.16 -16.48 46.67
N GLU A 159 1.91 -16.34 47.10
CA GLU A 159 0.87 -17.34 46.89
C GLU A 159 0.64 -17.58 45.38
N PHE A 160 0.48 -18.85 44.98
CA PHE A 160 0.33 -19.21 43.57
C PHE A 160 -0.85 -18.52 42.90
N SER A 161 -1.99 -18.40 43.60
CA SER A 161 -3.19 -17.70 43.10
C SER A 161 -2.85 -16.28 42.63
N LYS A 162 -2.19 -15.50 43.49
CA LYS A 162 -1.77 -14.12 43.24
C LYS A 162 -0.67 -14.03 42.18
N ALA A 163 0.31 -14.92 42.22
CA ALA A 163 1.41 -14.93 41.25
C ALA A 163 0.91 -15.28 39.84
N PHE A 164 0.00 -16.24 39.74
CA PHE A 164 -0.58 -16.69 38.48
C PHE A 164 -1.58 -15.68 37.91
N GLU A 165 -2.34 -14.99 38.76
CA GLU A 165 -3.18 -13.85 38.36
C GLU A 165 -2.33 -12.72 37.75
N LYS A 166 -1.23 -12.34 38.41
CA LYS A 166 -0.27 -11.36 37.86
C LYS A 166 0.39 -11.83 36.56
N PHE A 167 0.62 -13.13 36.42
CA PHE A 167 1.13 -13.72 35.18
C PHE A 167 0.08 -13.61 34.05
N ASN A 168 -1.20 -13.85 34.36
CA ASN A 168 -2.30 -13.72 33.40
C ASN A 168 -2.47 -12.29 32.87
N MET A 169 -2.17 -11.27 33.67
CA MET A 169 -2.24 -9.86 33.25
C MET A 169 -1.33 -9.54 32.05
N TYR A 170 -0.20 -10.22 31.88
CA TYR A 170 0.65 -10.04 30.68
C TYR A 170 -0.01 -10.53 29.38
N PHE A 171 -0.99 -11.42 29.49
CA PHE A 171 -1.69 -12.03 28.35
C PHE A 171 -3.14 -11.55 28.24
N GLU A 172 -3.47 -10.39 28.82
CA GLU A 172 -4.84 -9.89 28.85
C GLU A 172 -5.45 -9.71 27.44
N ASP A 173 -4.60 -9.37 26.46
CA ASP A 173 -4.98 -9.18 25.06
C ASP A 173 -5.09 -10.49 24.26
N LEU A 174 -4.78 -11.64 24.88
CA LEU A 174 -4.82 -12.97 24.27
C LEU A 174 -5.99 -13.79 24.85
N PRO A 175 -7.20 -13.74 24.27
CA PRO A 175 -8.39 -14.31 24.88
C PRO A 175 -8.32 -15.84 25.09
N GLU A 176 -7.61 -16.55 24.23
CA GLU A 176 -7.40 -18.01 24.34
C GLU A 176 -6.58 -18.35 25.58
N ILE A 177 -5.43 -17.69 25.76
CA ILE A 177 -4.54 -17.87 26.91
C ILE A 177 -5.18 -17.35 28.19
N LYS A 178 -5.85 -16.19 28.14
CA LYS A 178 -6.54 -15.60 29.28
C LYS A 178 -7.59 -16.56 29.86
N ARG A 179 -8.42 -17.16 28.99
CA ARG A 179 -9.42 -18.16 29.42
C ARG A 179 -8.76 -19.41 30.00
N ALA A 180 -7.74 -19.94 29.31
CA ALA A 180 -6.98 -21.10 29.80
C ALA A 180 -6.42 -20.85 31.21
N ASN A 181 -5.81 -19.68 31.43
CA ASN A 181 -5.29 -19.28 32.73
C ASN A 181 -6.36 -19.24 33.83
N TYR A 182 -7.54 -18.68 33.56
CA TYR A 182 -8.61 -18.66 34.55
C TYR A 182 -9.10 -20.05 34.92
N ILE A 183 -9.22 -20.97 33.94
CA ILE A 183 -9.62 -22.37 34.20
C ILE A 183 -8.58 -23.06 35.11
N ILE A 184 -7.29 -22.86 34.83
CA ILE A 184 -6.19 -23.41 35.62
C ILE A 184 -6.21 -22.85 37.04
N LEU A 185 -6.42 -21.54 37.19
CA LEU A 185 -6.47 -20.86 38.48
C LEU A 185 -7.65 -21.35 39.32
N GLU A 186 -8.84 -21.47 38.71
CA GLU A 186 -10.06 -21.93 39.40
C GLU A 186 -9.92 -23.38 39.85
N ALA A 187 -9.34 -24.24 39.01
CA ALA A 187 -9.05 -25.62 39.36
C ALA A 187 -8.07 -25.73 40.53
N TYR A 188 -7.06 -24.87 40.58
CA TYR A 188 -6.12 -24.81 41.69
C TYR A 188 -6.81 -24.38 43.00
N ILE A 189 -7.61 -23.31 42.97
CA ILE A 189 -8.33 -22.80 44.15
C ILE A 189 -9.35 -23.82 44.66
N SER A 190 -10.01 -24.53 43.75
CA SER A 190 -11.00 -25.57 44.07
C SER A 190 -10.39 -26.86 44.63
N GLY A 191 -9.05 -26.97 44.68
CA GLY A 191 -8.36 -28.20 45.12
C GLY A 191 -8.50 -29.38 44.14
N GLY A 192 -8.78 -29.08 42.86
CA GLY A 192 -8.87 -30.09 41.82
C GLY A 192 -7.51 -30.69 41.45
N ASN A 193 -7.54 -31.77 40.66
CA ASN A 193 -6.31 -32.38 40.12
C ASN A 193 -5.71 -31.47 39.03
N ILE A 194 -4.78 -30.60 39.45
CA ILE A 194 -4.19 -29.55 38.62
C ILE A 194 -3.41 -30.11 37.42
N ASP A 195 -2.77 -31.27 37.58
CA ASP A 195 -2.01 -31.91 36.51
C ASP A 195 -2.90 -32.35 35.35
N LYS A 196 -4.04 -33.01 35.61
CA LYS A 196 -5.01 -33.36 34.56
C LYS A 196 -5.65 -32.14 33.92
N VAL A 197 -5.93 -31.08 34.69
CA VAL A 197 -6.51 -29.84 34.16
C VAL A 197 -5.53 -29.16 33.22
N LEU A 198 -4.27 -29.00 33.61
CA LEU A 198 -3.22 -28.44 32.75
C LEU A 198 -3.07 -29.24 31.45
N LYS A 199 -3.07 -30.58 31.52
CA LYS A 199 -2.98 -31.45 30.34
C LYS A 199 -4.19 -31.29 29.41
N THR A 200 -5.38 -31.23 29.98
CA THR A 200 -6.63 -31.04 29.21
C THR A 200 -6.62 -29.70 28.50
N VAL A 201 -6.30 -28.63 29.23
CA VAL A 201 -6.21 -27.28 28.65
C VAL A 201 -5.11 -27.18 27.59
N ALA A 202 -3.98 -27.84 27.77
CA ALA A 202 -2.92 -27.90 26.75
C ALA A 202 -3.44 -28.53 25.44
N ASN A 203 -4.11 -29.69 25.53
CA ASN A 203 -4.67 -30.37 24.36
C ASN A 203 -5.77 -29.54 23.67
N ASP A 204 -6.61 -28.86 24.46
CA ASP A 204 -7.64 -27.96 23.92
C ASP A 204 -7.01 -26.78 23.16
N LEU A 205 -5.95 -26.18 23.71
CA LEU A 205 -5.23 -25.08 23.05
C LEU A 205 -4.52 -25.54 21.77
N GLU A 206 -3.94 -26.73 21.74
CA GLU A 206 -3.39 -27.31 20.51
C GLU A 206 -4.46 -27.54 19.46
N SER A 207 -5.61 -28.11 19.85
CA SER A 207 -6.76 -28.29 18.95
C SER A 207 -7.22 -26.95 18.38
N ILE A 208 -7.29 -25.89 19.20
CA ILE A 208 -7.59 -24.52 18.75
C ILE A 208 -6.53 -24.01 17.77
N GLN A 209 -5.24 -24.25 18.02
CA GLN A 209 -4.17 -23.86 17.09
C GLN A 209 -4.28 -24.57 15.74
N GLU A 210 -4.58 -25.87 15.74
CA GLU A 210 -4.79 -26.66 14.52
C GLU A 210 -5.99 -26.13 13.72
N LEU A 211 -7.12 -25.89 14.40
CA LEU A 211 -8.30 -25.27 13.79
C LEU A 211 -7.99 -23.88 13.22
N ASN A 212 -7.20 -23.07 13.93
CA ASN A 212 -6.77 -21.75 13.46
C ASN A 212 -5.85 -21.85 12.23
N LYS A 213 -4.96 -22.86 12.15
CA LYS A 213 -4.12 -23.12 10.96
C LYS A 213 -4.99 -23.51 9.77
N LEU A 214 -5.95 -24.41 9.95
CA LEU A 214 -6.91 -24.80 8.91
C LEU A 214 -7.74 -23.61 8.42
N ARG A 215 -8.28 -22.83 9.36
CA ARG A 215 -9.02 -21.59 9.06
C ARG A 215 -8.16 -20.60 8.29
N SER A 216 -6.91 -20.38 8.72
CA SER A 216 -6.00 -19.46 8.06
C SER A 216 -5.71 -19.88 6.61
N ALA A 217 -5.59 -21.19 6.34
CA ALA A 217 -5.41 -21.69 4.99
C ALA A 217 -6.64 -21.37 4.11
N TYR A 218 -7.84 -21.67 4.59
CA TYR A 218 -9.09 -21.37 3.86
C TYR A 218 -9.27 -19.88 3.59
N VAL A 219 -9.08 -19.05 4.62
CA VAL A 219 -9.15 -17.59 4.53
C VAL A 219 -8.12 -17.04 3.54
N SER A 220 -6.88 -17.56 3.55
CA SER A 220 -5.81 -17.06 2.68
C SER A 220 -6.18 -17.14 1.19
N GLN A 221 -6.96 -18.13 0.80
CA GLN A 221 -7.48 -18.25 -0.56
C GLN A 221 -8.49 -17.14 -0.90
N GLN A 222 -9.35 -16.77 0.05
CA GLN A 222 -10.31 -15.65 -0.14
C GLN A 222 -9.58 -14.31 -0.24
N VAL A 223 -8.54 -14.12 0.58
CA VAL A 223 -7.68 -12.92 0.52
C VAL A 223 -7.06 -12.76 -0.86
N LEU A 224 -6.58 -13.85 -1.48
CA LEU A 224 -6.03 -13.82 -2.83
C LEU A 224 -7.06 -13.32 -3.86
N VAL A 225 -8.30 -13.81 -3.80
CA VAL A 225 -9.37 -13.38 -4.71
C VAL A 225 -9.66 -11.89 -4.57
N LEU A 226 -9.71 -11.37 -3.35
CA LEU A 226 -9.93 -9.93 -3.10
C LEU A 226 -8.80 -9.08 -3.69
N TYR A 227 -7.55 -9.55 -3.61
CA TYR A 227 -6.43 -8.88 -4.29
C TYR A 227 -6.56 -8.93 -5.81
N VAL A 228 -6.99 -10.06 -6.39
CA VAL A 228 -7.21 -10.16 -7.83
C VAL A 228 -8.26 -9.15 -8.29
N VAL A 229 -9.37 -8.99 -7.57
CA VAL A 229 -10.41 -8.00 -7.89
C VAL A 229 -9.82 -6.58 -7.94
N TYR A 230 -9.02 -6.22 -6.93
CA TYR A 230 -8.34 -4.93 -6.88
C TYR A 230 -7.39 -4.70 -8.07
N PHE A 231 -6.58 -5.70 -8.44
CA PHE A 231 -5.68 -5.58 -9.58
C PHE A 231 -6.42 -5.53 -10.92
N VAL A 232 -7.53 -6.25 -11.05
CA VAL A 232 -8.41 -6.16 -12.22
C VAL A 232 -8.98 -4.75 -12.33
N PHE A 233 -9.41 -4.13 -11.23
CA PHE A 233 -9.88 -2.75 -11.25
C PHE A 233 -8.79 -1.76 -11.71
N ILE A 234 -7.56 -1.90 -11.24
CA ILE A 234 -6.43 -1.11 -11.74
C ILE A 234 -6.26 -1.33 -13.26
N GLY A 235 -6.34 -2.58 -13.72
CA GLY A 235 -6.28 -2.92 -15.14
C GLY A 235 -7.41 -2.27 -15.95
N LEU A 236 -8.64 -2.25 -15.42
CA LEU A 236 -9.77 -1.57 -16.04
C LEU A 236 -9.56 -0.06 -16.12
N MET A 237 -8.98 0.58 -15.10
CA MET A 237 -8.66 2.00 -15.13
C MET A 237 -7.60 2.34 -16.19
N ILE A 238 -6.60 1.47 -16.37
CA ILE A 238 -5.59 1.61 -17.43
C ILE A 238 -6.26 1.52 -18.80
N MET A 239 -7.11 0.50 -19.02
CA MET A 239 -7.84 0.34 -20.28
C MET A 239 -8.75 1.54 -20.56
N LEU A 240 -9.46 2.03 -19.53
CA LEU A 240 -10.35 3.18 -19.65
C LEU A 240 -9.59 4.44 -20.07
N LYS A 241 -8.39 4.68 -19.51
CA LYS A 241 -7.53 5.80 -19.93
C LYS A 241 -7.18 5.75 -21.41
N GLU A 242 -6.70 4.60 -21.90
CA GLU A 242 -6.26 4.47 -23.29
C GLU A 242 -7.42 4.64 -24.28
N VAL A 243 -8.64 4.26 -23.89
CA VAL A 243 -9.86 4.48 -24.69
C VAL A 243 -10.33 5.94 -24.64
N LEU A 244 -10.27 6.57 -23.47
CA LEU A 244 -10.84 7.90 -23.26
C LEU A 244 -9.94 9.03 -23.79
N GLU A 245 -8.63 8.84 -23.79
CA GLU A 245 -7.64 9.80 -24.29
C GLU A 245 -7.94 10.29 -25.73
N PRO A 246 -8.06 9.42 -26.76
CA PRO A 246 -8.36 9.87 -28.12
C PRO A 246 -9.75 10.50 -28.26
N LEU A 247 -10.73 10.06 -27.45
CA LEU A 247 -12.09 10.58 -27.48
C LEU A 247 -12.15 12.04 -26.99
N ILE A 248 -11.48 12.34 -25.88
CA ILE A 248 -11.39 13.70 -25.33
C ILE A 248 -10.60 14.60 -26.28
N PHE A 249 -9.50 14.09 -26.85
CA PHE A 249 -8.70 14.86 -27.81
C PHE A 249 -9.53 15.28 -29.04
N GLN A 250 -10.27 14.35 -29.65
CA GLN A 250 -11.15 14.67 -30.78
C GLN A 250 -12.24 15.69 -30.40
N GLN A 251 -12.84 15.55 -29.21
CA GLN A 251 -13.83 16.49 -28.72
C GLN A 251 -13.26 17.91 -28.54
N ASN A 252 -12.08 18.03 -27.94
CA ASN A 252 -11.41 19.32 -27.76
C ASN A 252 -11.05 19.97 -29.11
N LEU A 253 -10.67 19.19 -30.13
CA LEU A 253 -10.43 19.70 -31.48
C LEU A 253 -11.70 20.18 -32.20
N LEU A 254 -12.82 19.48 -32.04
CA LEU A 254 -14.10 19.81 -32.69
C LEU A 254 -14.74 21.07 -32.09
N GLN A 255 -14.62 21.28 -30.78
CA GLN A 255 -15.09 22.50 -30.11
C GLN A 255 -14.40 23.78 -30.62
N ILE A 256 -13.16 23.66 -31.10
CA ILE A 256 -12.39 24.78 -31.67
C ILE A 256 -12.85 25.12 -33.09
N ALA A 257 -13.40 24.15 -33.83
CA ALA A 257 -13.85 24.30 -35.22
C ALA A 257 -15.29 24.80 -35.36
N GLU A 258 -16.19 24.48 -34.41
CA GLU A 258 -17.61 24.84 -34.51
C GLU A 258 -18.14 25.46 -33.20
N GLN A 259 -18.09 26.80 -33.11
CA GLN A 259 -18.73 27.57 -32.03
C GLN A 259 -20.28 27.57 -32.08
N ALA A 260 -20.91 26.75 -32.92
CA ALA A 260 -22.35 26.84 -33.22
C ALA A 260 -23.25 25.88 -32.43
N PHE A 261 -22.72 24.84 -31.77
CA PHE A 261 -23.51 23.89 -30.97
C PHE A 261 -23.08 23.85 -29.49
N SER A 262 -23.70 24.73 -28.71
CA SER A 262 -23.51 24.93 -27.27
C SER A 262 -24.25 23.90 -26.40
N PHE A 263 -24.09 22.60 -26.62
CA PHE A 263 -24.68 21.57 -25.73
C PHE A 263 -23.67 20.80 -24.86
N VAL A 264 -22.37 20.99 -25.07
CA VAL A 264 -21.31 20.51 -24.15
C VAL A 264 -20.26 21.61 -24.01
N THR A 265 -20.49 22.54 -23.08
CA THR A 265 -19.77 23.83 -22.97
C THR A 265 -18.54 23.81 -22.06
N THR A 266 -18.10 22.64 -21.58
CA THR A 266 -16.88 22.54 -20.78
C THR A 266 -15.86 21.62 -21.46
N PRO A 267 -14.65 22.12 -21.80
CA PRO A 267 -13.53 21.26 -22.19
C PRO A 267 -13.34 20.19 -21.13
N VAL A 268 -13.28 18.93 -21.54
CA VAL A 268 -13.05 17.83 -20.59
C VAL A 268 -11.55 17.77 -20.35
N ASP A 269 -11.12 18.20 -19.16
CA ASP A 269 -9.72 18.15 -18.79
C ASP A 269 -9.31 16.71 -18.46
N PHE A 270 -8.43 16.15 -19.29
CA PHE A 270 -7.89 14.81 -19.07
C PHE A 270 -7.08 14.71 -17.78
N GLY A 271 -6.49 15.82 -17.30
CA GLY A 271 -5.84 15.90 -16.00
C GLY A 271 -6.81 15.63 -14.84
N TYR A 272 -8.03 16.15 -14.95
CA TYR A 272 -9.09 15.89 -13.98
C TYR A 272 -9.55 14.43 -13.98
N PHE A 273 -9.67 13.81 -15.17
CA PHE A 273 -9.92 12.37 -15.27
C PHE A 273 -8.80 11.57 -14.59
N LYS A 274 -7.53 11.92 -14.85
CA LYS A 274 -6.39 11.25 -14.22
C LYS A 274 -6.45 11.37 -12.69
N PHE A 275 -6.85 12.53 -12.19
CA PHE A 275 -7.04 12.77 -10.76
C PHE A 275 -8.14 11.89 -10.15
N ILE A 276 -9.34 11.87 -10.75
CA ILE A 276 -10.47 11.05 -10.25
C ILE A 276 -10.11 9.56 -10.25
N ALA A 277 -9.52 9.06 -11.32
CA ALA A 277 -9.11 7.66 -11.41
C ALA A 277 -8.10 7.30 -10.30
N THR A 278 -7.18 8.22 -9.99
CA THR A 278 -6.24 8.04 -8.88
C THR A 278 -6.96 7.98 -7.53
N LEU A 279 -7.90 8.90 -7.29
CA LEU A 279 -8.69 8.89 -6.07
C LEU A 279 -9.50 7.59 -5.94
N ALA A 280 -10.06 7.09 -7.03
CA ALA A 280 -10.80 5.82 -7.06
C ALA A 280 -9.89 4.64 -6.68
N ILE A 281 -8.68 4.54 -7.24
CA ILE A 281 -7.71 3.48 -6.91
C ILE A 281 -7.31 3.51 -5.43
N ILE A 282 -7.13 4.71 -4.86
CA ILE A 282 -6.79 4.87 -3.44
C ILE A 282 -7.96 4.44 -2.56
N ILE A 283 -9.16 4.94 -2.83
CA ILE A 283 -10.36 4.62 -2.04
C ILE A 283 -10.62 3.11 -2.10
N GLU A 284 -10.58 2.52 -3.28
CA GLU A 284 -10.79 1.08 -3.44
C GLU A 284 -9.71 0.26 -2.72
N GLY A 285 -8.45 0.67 -2.84
CA GLY A 285 -7.34 0.01 -2.13
C GLY A 285 -7.49 0.06 -0.61
N ILE A 286 -8.05 1.15 -0.07
CA ILE A 286 -8.38 1.27 1.35
C ILE A 286 -9.52 0.30 1.71
N LEU A 287 -10.62 0.34 0.97
CA LEU A 287 -11.81 -0.49 1.24
C LEU A 287 -11.47 -1.98 1.18
N ILE A 288 -10.77 -2.41 0.13
CA ILE A 288 -10.38 -3.82 -0.04
C ILE A 288 -9.41 -4.26 1.06
N ALA A 289 -8.43 -3.43 1.45
CA ALA A 289 -7.56 -3.77 2.57
C ALA A 289 -8.34 -3.99 3.89
N PHE A 290 -9.35 -3.17 4.16
CA PHE A 290 -10.22 -3.37 5.33
C PHE A 290 -11.11 -4.61 5.20
N ILE A 291 -11.70 -4.86 4.04
CA ILE A 291 -12.51 -6.06 3.78
C ILE A 291 -11.68 -7.32 3.97
N ILE A 292 -10.44 -7.35 3.45
CA ILE A 292 -9.49 -8.45 3.65
C ILE A 292 -9.22 -8.65 5.15
N GLY A 293 -8.93 -7.58 5.90
CA GLY A 293 -8.66 -7.69 7.34
C GLY A 293 -9.83 -8.22 8.16
N VAL A 294 -11.06 -7.79 7.83
CA VAL A 294 -12.29 -8.28 8.45
C VAL A 294 -12.53 -9.73 8.09
N SER A 295 -12.34 -10.12 6.82
CA SER A 295 -12.45 -11.50 6.36
C SER A 295 -11.47 -12.43 7.10
N GLU A 296 -10.23 -11.99 7.32
CA GLU A 296 -9.25 -12.81 8.01
C GLU A 296 -9.62 -13.11 9.47
N THR A 297 -10.12 -12.09 10.19
CA THR A 297 -10.05 -12.12 11.66
C THR A 297 -11.29 -11.59 12.38
N GLY A 298 -12.28 -11.11 11.63
CA GLY A 298 -13.49 -10.48 12.13
C GLY A 298 -13.31 -9.04 12.63
N GLU A 299 -12.07 -8.53 12.64
CA GLU A 299 -11.74 -7.22 13.19
C GLU A 299 -11.27 -6.24 12.12
N VAL A 300 -11.90 -5.05 12.06
CA VAL A 300 -11.51 -3.96 11.14
C VAL A 300 -10.05 -3.55 11.33
N LYS A 301 -9.55 -3.59 12.57
CA LYS A 301 -8.17 -3.19 12.92
C LYS A 301 -7.10 -4.03 12.21
N ARG A 302 -7.43 -5.23 11.72
CA ARG A 302 -6.44 -6.07 11.00
C ARG A 302 -6.32 -5.70 9.54
N GLY A 303 -7.25 -4.90 9.00
CA GLY A 303 -7.17 -4.34 7.65
C GLY A 303 -5.92 -3.50 7.41
N PHE A 304 -5.43 -2.85 8.47
CA PHE A 304 -4.19 -2.09 8.40
C PHE A 304 -3.02 -2.90 7.85
N LYS A 305 -2.90 -4.20 8.18
CA LYS A 305 -1.82 -5.08 7.65
C LYS A 305 -1.74 -5.07 6.11
N HIS A 306 -2.88 -4.89 5.44
CA HIS A 306 -3.01 -5.00 3.98
C HIS A 306 -2.91 -3.65 3.27
N LEU A 307 -3.07 -2.53 3.99
CA LEU A 307 -2.97 -1.18 3.43
C LEU A 307 -1.59 -0.86 2.80
N PRO A 308 -0.43 -1.32 3.30
CA PRO A 308 0.86 -1.07 2.64
C PRO A 308 0.93 -1.71 1.27
N ILE A 309 0.34 -2.91 1.11
CA ILE A 309 0.35 -3.63 -0.16
C ILE A 309 -0.50 -2.87 -1.17
N THR A 310 -1.73 -2.48 -0.80
CA THR A 310 -2.62 -1.71 -1.68
C THR A 310 -2.10 -0.30 -1.96
N LEU A 311 -1.41 0.32 -1.00
CA LEU A 311 -0.72 1.60 -1.17
C LEU A 311 0.43 1.51 -2.18
N ILE A 312 1.32 0.51 -2.05
CA ILE A 312 2.45 0.35 -2.97
C ILE A 312 1.95 0.11 -4.40
N SER A 313 0.94 -0.74 -4.57
CA SER A 313 0.31 -0.93 -5.88
C SER A 313 -0.39 0.32 -6.39
N ALA A 314 -1.02 1.13 -5.53
CA ALA A 314 -1.63 2.39 -5.93
C ALA A 314 -0.56 3.39 -6.39
N ILE A 315 0.57 3.49 -5.69
CA ILE A 315 1.72 4.33 -6.09
C ILE A 315 2.26 3.88 -7.44
N ILE A 316 2.44 2.57 -7.65
CA ILE A 316 2.90 2.02 -8.93
C ILE A 316 1.89 2.32 -10.05
N ALA A 317 0.60 2.11 -9.79
CA ALA A 317 -0.46 2.41 -10.75
C ALA A 317 -0.46 3.89 -11.13
N VAL A 318 -0.35 4.79 -10.14
CA VAL A 318 -0.24 6.24 -10.35
C VAL A 318 1.02 6.62 -11.11
N LEU A 319 2.15 5.96 -10.83
CA LEU A 319 3.38 6.19 -11.57
C LEU A 319 3.26 5.80 -13.04
N ILE A 320 2.51 4.74 -13.36
CA ILE A 320 2.25 4.34 -14.74
C ILE A 320 1.18 5.22 -15.39
N PHE A 321 0.19 5.65 -14.62
CA PHE A 321 -1.02 6.29 -15.11
C PHE A 321 -0.89 7.80 -15.27
N ILE A 322 -0.34 8.50 -14.28
CA ILE A 322 -0.25 9.98 -14.24
C ILE A 322 1.04 10.51 -14.86
N LEU A 323 2.21 9.91 -14.57
CA LEU A 323 3.51 10.48 -14.96
C LEU A 323 3.79 10.61 -16.47
N PRO A 324 3.29 9.77 -17.39
CA PRO A 324 3.52 10.03 -18.80
C PRO A 324 2.60 11.18 -19.25
N GLU A 325 3.17 12.36 -19.43
CA GLU A 325 2.62 13.36 -20.35
C GLU A 325 2.69 12.75 -21.76
N LYS A 326 1.53 12.42 -22.34
CA LYS A 326 1.48 11.94 -23.72
C LYS A 326 1.29 13.15 -24.63
N VAL A 327 2.18 13.27 -25.61
CA VAL A 327 2.06 14.27 -26.69
C VAL A 327 1.50 13.56 -27.91
N SER A 328 0.31 13.95 -28.34
CA SER A 328 -0.33 13.45 -29.55
C SER A 328 -0.17 14.49 -30.66
N ILE A 329 0.39 14.06 -31.79
CA ILE A 329 0.56 14.88 -33.00
C ILE A 329 -0.25 14.22 -34.12
N THR A 330 -1.27 14.92 -34.60
CA THR A 330 -2.10 14.47 -35.72
C THR A 330 -1.84 15.36 -36.93
N ILE A 331 -1.55 14.77 -38.08
CA ILE A 331 -1.41 15.48 -39.36
C ILE A 331 -2.62 15.15 -40.22
N SER A 332 -3.38 16.16 -40.59
CA SER A 332 -4.52 16.08 -41.50
C SER A 332 -4.17 16.80 -42.79
N VAL A 333 -4.36 16.16 -43.94
CA VAL A 333 -4.04 16.74 -45.25
C VAL A 333 -5.29 16.80 -46.12
N TYR A 334 -5.57 17.97 -46.67
CA TYR A 334 -6.72 18.22 -47.54
C TYR A 334 -6.28 18.88 -48.86
N PRO A 335 -6.63 18.32 -50.03
CA PRO A 335 -7.37 17.08 -50.26
C PRO A 335 -6.54 15.82 -49.95
N SER A 336 -7.21 14.76 -49.51
CA SER A 336 -6.59 13.51 -49.03
C SER A 336 -6.24 12.51 -50.13
N SER A 337 -6.65 12.74 -51.39
CA SER A 337 -6.36 11.89 -52.54
C SER A 337 -6.33 12.70 -53.84
N ASN A 338 -5.59 12.21 -54.84
CA ASN A 338 -5.42 12.81 -56.18
C ASN A 338 -4.97 14.29 -56.12
N ILE A 339 -3.78 14.51 -55.55
CA ILE A 339 -3.15 15.83 -55.51
C ILE A 339 -2.41 16.04 -56.83
N TYR A 340 -2.72 17.13 -57.52
CA TYR A 340 -2.08 17.49 -58.79
C TYR A 340 -1.01 18.56 -58.59
N ILE A 341 -0.07 18.63 -59.53
CA ILE A 341 0.94 19.71 -59.60
C ILE A 341 0.24 21.08 -59.61
N GLY A 342 0.70 22.01 -58.77
CA GLY A 342 0.17 23.38 -58.65
C GLY A 342 -1.13 23.50 -57.84
N GLN A 343 -1.65 22.39 -57.30
CA GLN A 343 -2.83 22.42 -56.42
C GLN A 343 -2.45 22.79 -54.98
N LYS A 344 -3.20 23.70 -54.37
CA LYS A 344 -3.07 24.02 -52.94
C LYS A 344 -3.46 22.83 -52.08
N VAL A 345 -2.51 22.33 -51.30
CA VAL A 345 -2.67 21.28 -50.29
C VAL A 345 -2.63 21.92 -48.91
N ASN A 346 -3.74 21.86 -48.18
CA ASN A 346 -3.81 22.33 -46.80
C ASN A 346 -3.35 21.21 -45.86
N ILE A 347 -2.24 21.43 -45.18
CA ILE A 347 -1.70 20.54 -44.14
C ILE A 347 -2.04 21.17 -42.80
N GLU A 348 -2.87 20.50 -42.01
CA GLU A 348 -3.20 20.89 -40.64
C GLU A 348 -2.52 19.94 -39.67
N VAL A 349 -1.61 20.46 -38.85
CA VAL A 349 -0.96 19.72 -37.77
C VAL A 349 -1.64 20.10 -36.46
N SER A 350 -2.24 19.14 -35.78
CA SER A 350 -2.83 19.32 -34.45
C SER A 350 -1.94 18.68 -33.39
N ILE A 351 -1.55 19.43 -32.37
CA ILE A 351 -0.74 18.95 -31.24
C ILE A 351 -1.50 19.13 -29.94
N SER A 352 -1.59 18.06 -29.16
CA SER A 352 -2.06 18.11 -27.77
C SER A 352 -1.08 17.45 -26.82
N VAL A 353 -1.01 17.98 -25.60
CA VAL A 353 -0.40 17.29 -24.46
C VAL A 353 -1.53 16.87 -23.53
N ASP A 354 -1.61 15.58 -23.20
CA ASP A 354 -2.65 15.05 -22.32
C ASP A 354 -4.06 15.46 -22.79
N ALA A 355 -4.33 15.30 -24.09
CA ALA A 355 -5.58 15.67 -24.77
C ALA A 355 -5.98 17.16 -24.71
N ASN A 356 -5.15 18.03 -24.11
CA ASN A 356 -5.32 19.48 -24.12
C ASN A 356 -4.52 20.09 -25.29
N PRO A 357 -5.12 20.97 -26.12
CA PRO A 357 -4.41 21.64 -27.21
C PRO A 357 -3.29 22.52 -26.67
N VAL A 358 -2.14 22.51 -27.37
CA VAL A 358 -0.98 23.33 -27.00
C VAL A 358 -0.96 24.61 -27.81
N ASP A 359 -0.98 25.76 -27.13
CA ASP A 359 -1.01 27.08 -27.77
C ASP A 359 0.32 27.81 -27.59
N ASN A 360 0.68 28.67 -28.55
CA ASN A 360 1.90 29.49 -28.55
C ASN A 360 3.22 28.70 -28.52
N GLU A 361 3.18 27.39 -28.74
CA GLU A 361 4.38 26.58 -28.96
C GLU A 361 4.66 26.40 -30.45
N VAL A 362 5.92 26.11 -30.78
CA VAL A 362 6.40 26.11 -32.16
C VAL A 362 6.50 24.68 -32.68
N VAL A 363 6.01 24.47 -33.91
CA VAL A 363 6.09 23.20 -34.62
C VAL A 363 6.87 23.40 -35.90
N MET A 364 7.79 22.48 -36.17
CA MET A 364 8.52 22.43 -37.42
C MET A 364 7.89 21.38 -38.33
N ILE A 365 7.30 21.82 -39.43
CA ILE A 365 6.76 20.95 -40.48
C ILE A 365 7.84 20.81 -41.54
N SER A 366 8.28 19.59 -41.81
CA SER A 366 9.27 19.25 -42.83
C SER A 366 8.67 18.30 -43.86
N ILE A 367 8.53 18.76 -45.11
CA ILE A 367 8.03 17.97 -46.23
C ILE A 367 9.23 17.49 -47.03
N HIS A 368 9.44 16.17 -47.07
CA HIS A 368 10.54 15.54 -47.79
C HIS A 368 10.01 14.87 -49.07
N GLY A 369 10.44 15.34 -50.24
CA GLY A 369 10.13 14.72 -51.53
C GLY A 369 11.23 15.02 -52.56
N PRO A 370 10.91 15.24 -53.85
CA PRO A 370 11.86 15.73 -54.86
C PRO A 370 12.56 17.04 -54.45
N GLU A 371 11.85 17.88 -53.68
CA GLU A 371 12.39 19.03 -52.97
C GLU A 371 12.06 18.93 -51.47
N THR A 372 12.90 19.50 -50.62
CA THR A 372 12.67 19.53 -49.16
C THR A 372 12.19 20.91 -48.74
N TYR A 373 11.02 20.97 -48.10
CA TYR A 373 10.45 22.20 -47.57
C TYR A 373 10.37 22.13 -46.05
N THR A 374 10.93 23.11 -45.36
CA THR A 374 10.84 23.22 -43.90
C THR A 374 10.18 24.53 -43.52
N LYS A 375 9.12 24.47 -42.73
CA LYS A 375 8.44 25.65 -42.19
C LYS A 375 8.25 25.51 -40.69
N ILE A 376 8.57 26.59 -39.99
CA ILE A 376 8.35 26.74 -38.56
C ILE A 376 7.08 27.56 -38.39
N ILE A 377 6.08 27.00 -37.69
CA ILE A 377 4.76 27.61 -37.48
C ILE A 377 4.43 27.56 -35.99
N THR A 378 3.89 28.65 -35.47
CA THR A 378 3.36 28.72 -34.11
C THR A 378 1.97 28.09 -34.08
N LEU A 379 1.72 27.23 -33.08
CA LEU A 379 0.41 26.66 -32.84
C LEU A 379 -0.57 27.73 -32.35
N ASP A 380 -1.73 27.79 -33.00
CA ASP A 380 -2.89 28.55 -32.57
C ASP A 380 -4.01 27.55 -32.24
N LYS A 381 -4.47 27.54 -30.98
CA LYS A 381 -5.51 26.60 -30.49
C LYS A 381 -5.17 25.13 -30.75
N GLY A 382 -3.91 24.73 -30.53
CA GLY A 382 -3.40 23.39 -30.78
C GLY A 382 -3.30 23.01 -32.25
N LYS A 383 -3.49 23.94 -33.18
CA LYS A 383 -3.43 23.70 -34.64
C LYS A 383 -2.39 24.60 -35.32
N ALA A 384 -1.71 24.05 -36.30
CA ALA A 384 -0.84 24.78 -37.22
C ALA A 384 -1.21 24.40 -38.65
N THR A 385 -1.64 25.38 -39.44
CA THR A 385 -2.02 25.17 -40.84
C THR A 385 -0.93 25.67 -41.77
N TYR A 386 -0.50 24.82 -42.70
CA TYR A 386 0.45 25.13 -43.75
C TYR A 386 -0.17 24.83 -45.11
N VAL A 387 -0.13 25.81 -46.01
CA VAL A 387 -0.55 25.61 -47.40
C VAL A 387 0.68 25.25 -48.21
N PHE A 388 0.69 24.03 -48.75
CA PHE A 388 1.74 23.50 -49.60
C PHE A 388 1.28 23.43 -51.06
N GLU A 389 2.09 23.91 -51.99
CA GLU A 389 1.81 23.87 -53.44
C GLU A 389 2.94 23.11 -54.15
N PRO A 390 2.78 21.81 -54.46
CA PRO A 390 3.83 21.02 -55.08
C PRO A 390 4.04 21.43 -56.55
N GLN A 391 5.29 21.68 -56.94
CA GLN A 391 5.67 22.03 -58.31
C GLN A 391 6.16 20.83 -59.13
N ILE A 392 6.41 19.69 -58.49
CA ILE A 392 7.00 18.48 -59.10
C ILE A 392 6.14 17.28 -58.67
N ALA A 393 5.85 16.37 -59.59
CA ALA A 393 5.19 15.11 -59.25
C ALA A 393 6.15 14.18 -58.49
N GLY A 394 5.63 13.47 -57.49
CA GLY A 394 6.43 12.58 -56.66
C GLY A 394 5.79 12.24 -55.33
N GLU A 395 6.45 11.35 -54.60
CA GLU A 395 6.08 11.03 -53.22
C GLU A 395 6.64 12.11 -52.28
N TYR A 396 5.77 12.69 -51.45
CA TYR A 396 6.17 13.62 -50.40
C TYR A 396 5.81 13.04 -49.03
N ASN A 397 6.76 13.07 -48.11
CA ASN A 397 6.60 12.66 -46.72
C ASN A 397 6.59 13.90 -45.81
N ILE A 398 5.42 14.21 -45.26
CA ILE A 398 5.21 15.34 -44.36
C ILE A 398 5.56 14.86 -42.95
N ILE A 399 6.51 15.52 -42.30
CA ILE A 399 6.94 15.19 -40.95
C ILE A 399 6.71 16.41 -40.05
N ALA A 400 5.90 16.25 -39.02
CA ALA A 400 5.75 17.26 -37.97
C ALA A 400 6.72 16.95 -36.82
N HIS A 401 7.61 17.88 -36.54
CA HIS A 401 8.55 17.85 -35.42
C HIS A 401 8.09 18.82 -34.35
N TYR A 402 7.96 18.32 -33.13
CA TYR A 402 7.60 19.11 -31.96
C TYR A 402 8.50 18.73 -30.78
N THR A 403 9.07 19.75 -30.14
CA THR A 403 10.03 19.58 -29.06
C THR A 403 9.47 20.17 -27.78
N LYS A 404 9.24 19.33 -26.77
CA LYS A 404 8.78 19.75 -25.45
C LYS A 404 9.72 19.23 -24.37
N ARG A 405 10.21 20.11 -23.50
CA ARG A 405 11.12 19.78 -22.37
C ARG A 405 12.27 18.84 -22.78
N ASN A 406 12.96 19.16 -23.89
CA ASN A 406 14.11 18.41 -24.41
C ASN A 406 13.79 16.98 -24.93
N LYS A 407 12.52 16.62 -25.12
CA LYS A 407 12.09 15.40 -25.82
C LYS A 407 11.51 15.78 -27.19
N GLU A 408 11.92 15.05 -28.22
CA GLU A 408 11.42 15.21 -29.58
C GLU A 408 10.26 14.25 -29.85
N TYR A 409 9.17 14.78 -30.38
CA TYR A 409 8.01 14.04 -30.86
C TYR A 409 7.89 14.25 -32.37
N ARG A 410 7.65 13.16 -33.10
CA ARG A 410 7.57 13.17 -34.56
C ARG A 410 6.34 12.41 -35.03
N ALA A 411 5.58 12.99 -35.96
CA ALA A 411 4.55 12.28 -36.71
C ALA A 411 4.83 12.43 -38.21
N SER A 412 4.52 11.41 -39.00
CA SER A 412 4.74 11.42 -40.45
C SER A 412 3.46 11.06 -41.22
N TYR A 413 3.19 11.76 -42.31
CA TYR A 413 2.06 11.52 -43.20
C TYR A 413 2.56 11.56 -44.65
N LYS A 414 2.27 10.50 -45.43
CA LYS A 414 2.70 10.41 -46.83
C LYS A 414 1.60 10.87 -47.77
N ILE A 415 1.98 11.63 -48.79
CA ILE A 415 1.12 12.02 -49.91
C ILE A 415 1.79 11.70 -51.24
N ILE A 416 0.98 11.42 -52.26
CA ILE A 416 1.43 11.18 -53.64
C ILE A 416 0.87 12.31 -54.49
N VAL A 417 1.76 13.01 -55.19
CA VAL A 417 1.41 14.08 -56.13
C VAL A 417 1.58 13.53 -57.54
N THR A 418 0.51 13.61 -58.35
CA THR A 418 0.45 13.08 -59.72
C THR A 418 0.51 14.20 -60.76
#